data_AF-A0AA43B5V0-F1
#
_entry.id   AF-A0AA43B5V0-F1
#
_cell.length_a   1.000
_cell.length_b   1.000
_cell.length_c   1.000
_cell.angle_alpha   90.00
_cell.angle_beta   90.00
_cell.angle_gamma   90.00
#
_symmetry.space_group_name_H-M   'P 1'
#
loop_
_entity.id
_entity.type
_entity.pdbx_description
1 polymer ?
#
loop_
_entity_poly.entity_id
_entity_poly.type
_entity_poly.pdbx_seq_one_letter_code
_entity_poly.pdbx_strand_id
1 'polypeptide(L)'
;MLLEGMREEFASLPISPDCPNLLQYLMASMGALPDEVLRVIFLDSAGHLIADEQLQVGSLRQLALYPRAIFRRAMELDAAGLILVHNHPSGNPNPSESDIAVTQTLSEIGRSLDIDIVDHIVVTATRTMRVSSLNMFQPHRPTESSHVIKDSVGPKAGYPYDRGPAALENARAVRERRKFRSALIGSPELFGEPSWEMLIEVFIQEAEGVKIAVNTLCRSSTATPSTALRIFNKLCEARLLVKVSDPNDGRRHFVQLTLRARKSLYAYFCVEKN
;
A
#
# COMPACT_ATOMS: atom_id res chain seq x y z
N MET A 1 -0.74 -23.97 11.87
CA MET A 1 -2.15 -24.35 12.13
C MET A 1 -2.96 -23.26 12.85
N LEU A 2 -2.81 -22.98 14.15
CA LEU A 2 -3.66 -21.96 14.82
C LEU A 2 -3.42 -20.53 14.30
N LEU A 3 -2.15 -20.14 14.17
CA LEU A 3 -1.75 -18.80 13.67
C LEU A 3 -2.03 -18.59 12.17
N GLU A 4 -2.06 -19.65 11.37
CA GLU A 4 -2.39 -19.58 9.94
C GLU A 4 -3.90 -19.41 9.73
N GLY A 5 -4.73 -20.16 10.46
CA GLY A 5 -6.19 -20.01 10.41
C GLY A 5 -6.67 -18.63 10.88
N MET A 6 -6.01 -18.05 11.88
CA MET A 6 -6.31 -16.68 12.33
C MET A 6 -5.90 -15.61 11.30
N ARG A 7 -4.82 -15.81 10.54
CA ARG A 7 -4.45 -14.89 9.44
C ARG A 7 -5.47 -14.92 8.30
N GLU A 8 -6.00 -16.09 7.96
CA GLU A 8 -7.05 -16.23 6.94
C GLU A 8 -8.36 -15.55 7.35
N GLU A 9 -8.70 -15.58 8.64
CA GLU A 9 -9.89 -14.90 9.19
C GLU A 9 -9.79 -13.37 8.99
N PHE A 10 -8.63 -12.77 9.26
CA PHE A 10 -8.38 -11.34 9.08
C PHE A 10 -8.30 -10.87 7.62
N ALA A 11 -8.16 -11.79 6.65
CA ALA A 11 -8.12 -11.43 5.24
C ALA A 11 -9.50 -11.03 4.68
N SER A 12 -10.58 -11.33 5.40
CA SER A 12 -11.96 -11.20 4.90
C SER A 12 -12.79 -10.09 5.56
N LEU A 13 -12.31 -9.53 6.68
CA LEU A 13 -13.03 -8.53 7.47
C LEU A 13 -12.10 -7.38 7.88
N PRO A 14 -12.63 -6.16 8.08
CA PRO A 14 -11.88 -5.07 8.67
C PRO A 14 -11.32 -5.46 10.05
N ILE A 15 -10.05 -5.16 10.28
CA ILE A 15 -9.41 -5.37 11.58
C ILE A 15 -9.81 -4.25 12.54
N SER A 16 -10.38 -4.64 13.68
CA SER A 16 -10.56 -3.74 14.83
C SER A 16 -9.41 -3.97 15.83
N PRO A 17 -8.71 -2.93 16.32
CA PRO A 17 -7.60 -3.09 17.26
C PRO A 17 -7.97 -3.73 18.61
N ASP A 18 -9.24 -3.63 19.00
CA ASP A 18 -9.82 -4.23 20.20
C ASP A 18 -10.38 -5.64 19.99
N CYS A 19 -10.26 -6.19 18.77
CA CYS A 19 -10.75 -7.53 18.44
C CYS A 19 -10.03 -8.60 19.30
N PRO A 20 -10.76 -9.43 20.07
CA PRO A 20 -10.14 -10.47 20.90
C PRO A 20 -9.26 -11.44 20.12
N ASN A 21 -9.65 -11.80 18.89
CA ASN A 21 -8.87 -12.70 18.04
C ASN A 21 -7.53 -12.04 17.66
N LEU A 22 -7.53 -10.73 17.35
CA LEU A 22 -6.29 -10.01 17.04
C LEU A 22 -5.36 -10.00 18.25
N LEU A 23 -5.89 -9.62 19.42
CA LEU A 23 -5.10 -9.54 20.65
C LEU A 23 -4.52 -10.91 21.03
N GLN A 24 -5.31 -11.98 20.92
CA GLN A 24 -4.84 -13.34 21.17
C GLN A 24 -3.76 -13.78 20.19
N TYR A 25 -3.93 -13.45 18.90
CA TYR A 25 -2.92 -13.68 17.87
C TYR A 25 -1.60 -12.94 18.18
N LEU A 26 -1.67 -11.66 18.57
CA LEU A 26 -0.49 -10.86 18.90
C LEU A 26 0.21 -11.36 20.17
N MET A 27 -0.54 -11.73 21.21
CA MET A 27 0.01 -12.36 22.41
C MET A 27 0.72 -13.68 22.09
N ALA A 28 0.08 -14.55 21.29
CA ALA A 28 0.65 -15.85 20.93
C ALA A 28 1.90 -15.72 20.03
N SER A 29 1.93 -14.72 19.14
CA SER A 29 3.02 -14.54 18.17
C SER A 29 4.21 -13.75 18.70
N MET A 30 4.03 -12.87 19.69
CA MET A 30 5.07 -11.96 20.17
C MET A 30 5.25 -11.89 21.68
N GLY A 31 4.23 -12.26 22.47
CA GLY A 31 4.23 -12.00 23.92
C GLY A 31 5.34 -12.71 24.70
N ALA A 32 5.87 -13.82 24.18
CA ALA A 32 6.94 -14.61 24.80
C ALA A 32 8.32 -14.37 24.18
N LEU A 33 8.47 -13.38 23.28
CA LEU A 33 9.77 -13.07 22.69
C LEU A 33 10.73 -12.52 23.76
N PRO A 34 12.01 -12.98 23.77
CA PRO A 34 12.98 -12.60 24.79
C PRO A 34 13.49 -11.17 24.63
N ASP A 35 13.46 -10.65 23.39
CA ASP A 35 13.85 -9.30 23.03
C ASP A 35 12.59 -8.48 22.68
N GLU A 36 12.67 -7.17 22.88
CA GLU A 36 11.63 -6.24 22.41
C GLU A 36 11.69 -6.14 20.88
N VAL A 37 10.56 -6.41 20.23
CA VAL A 37 10.43 -6.42 18.78
C VAL A 37 9.21 -5.63 18.36
N LEU A 38 9.36 -4.83 17.29
CA LEU A 38 8.26 -4.14 16.64
C LEU A 38 7.69 -4.98 15.50
N ARG A 39 6.36 -5.03 15.47
CA ARG A 39 5.53 -5.50 14.37
C ARG A 39 4.63 -4.35 13.91
N VAL A 40 4.37 -4.29 12.62
CA VAL A 40 3.45 -3.33 12.02
C VAL A 40 2.43 -4.08 11.19
N ILE A 41 1.16 -3.81 11.48
CA ILE A 41 0.02 -4.28 10.70
C ILE A 41 -0.37 -3.15 9.76
N PHE A 42 -0.33 -3.42 8.46
CA PHE A 42 -0.66 -2.49 7.39
C PHE A 42 -2.10 -2.71 6.96
N LEU A 43 -2.90 -1.65 6.92
CA LEU A 43 -4.33 -1.68 6.63
C LEU A 43 -4.66 -0.84 5.39
N ASP A 44 -5.63 -1.29 4.61
CA ASP A 44 -6.19 -0.49 3.52
C ASP A 44 -7.18 0.58 4.04
N SER A 45 -7.70 1.41 3.13
CA SER A 45 -8.68 2.46 3.46
C SER A 45 -10.01 1.96 4.03
N ALA A 46 -10.30 0.66 3.91
CA ALA A 46 -11.47 0.02 4.49
C ALA A 46 -11.13 -0.76 5.78
N GLY A 47 -9.88 -0.68 6.26
CA GLY A 47 -9.41 -1.33 7.48
C GLY A 47 -9.05 -2.82 7.31
N HIS A 48 -8.95 -3.33 6.09
CA HIS A 48 -8.56 -4.73 5.85
C HIS A 48 -7.04 -4.90 5.93
N LEU A 49 -6.62 -6.09 6.34
CA LEU A 49 -5.21 -6.47 6.39
C LEU A 49 -4.58 -6.48 4.99
N ILE A 50 -3.56 -5.65 4.78
CA ILE A 50 -2.67 -5.72 3.61
C ILE A 50 -1.49 -6.63 3.94
N ALA A 51 -0.82 -6.36 5.06
CA ALA A 51 0.38 -7.07 5.48
C ALA A 51 0.56 -7.04 6.99
N ASP A 52 1.23 -8.06 7.52
CA ASP A 52 1.64 -8.15 8.92
C ASP A 52 3.14 -8.47 8.97
N GLU A 53 3.96 -7.45 9.27
CA GLU A 53 5.41 -7.55 9.15
C GLU A 53 6.10 -7.24 10.48
N GLN A 54 7.09 -8.06 10.81
CA GLN A 54 8.04 -7.77 11.89
C GLN A 54 9.17 -6.91 11.31
N LEU A 55 9.35 -5.70 11.83
CA LEU A 55 10.43 -4.82 11.39
C LEU A 55 11.69 -5.12 12.20
N GLN A 56 12.61 -5.89 11.63
CA GLN A 56 13.93 -6.15 12.22
C GLN A 56 14.92 -5.05 11.82
N VAL A 57 15.57 -4.41 12.79
CA VAL A 57 16.72 -3.54 12.52
C VAL A 57 17.77 -3.68 13.63
N GLY A 58 18.99 -4.11 13.26
CA GLY A 58 20.29 -3.74 13.85
C GLY A 58 20.53 -3.97 15.35
N SER A 59 21.71 -4.49 15.70
CA SER A 59 22.13 -4.81 17.07
C SER A 59 22.41 -3.60 17.96
N LEU A 60 21.41 -2.84 18.38
CA LEU A 60 21.59 -1.80 19.41
C LEU A 60 20.33 -1.66 20.28
N ARG A 61 20.20 -2.58 21.26
CA ARG A 61 19.55 -2.52 22.61
C ARG A 61 18.37 -1.60 22.95
N GLN A 62 17.80 -0.82 22.03
CA GLN A 62 16.57 -0.05 22.20
C GLN A 62 15.78 -0.18 20.90
N LEU A 63 14.45 -0.31 21.03
CA LEU A 63 13.54 -0.26 19.89
C LEU A 63 13.59 1.14 19.26
N ALA A 64 14.56 1.39 18.40
CA ALA A 64 14.59 2.58 17.58
C ALA A 64 13.51 2.40 16.51
N LEU A 65 12.32 2.94 16.76
CA LEU A 65 11.33 3.13 15.72
C LEU A 65 11.97 3.99 14.63
N TYR A 66 12.02 3.48 13.40
CA TYR A 66 12.56 4.21 12.24
C TYR A 66 11.38 4.70 11.40
N PRO A 67 10.82 5.91 11.65
CA PRO A 67 9.68 6.45 10.91
C PRO A 67 9.84 6.31 9.40
N ARG A 68 11.03 6.61 8.88
CA ARG A 68 11.34 6.48 7.46
C ARG A 68 11.13 5.07 6.92
N ALA A 69 11.51 4.04 7.67
CA ALA A 69 11.35 2.66 7.22
C ALA A 69 9.86 2.23 7.27
N ILE A 70 9.15 2.59 8.34
CA ILE A 70 7.72 2.32 8.52
C ILE A 70 6.90 2.98 7.41
N PHE A 71 7.06 4.30 7.21
CA PHE A 71 6.27 5.04 6.22
C PHE A 71 6.67 4.72 4.79
N ARG A 72 7.95 4.45 4.51
CA ARG A 72 8.35 3.92 3.19
C ARG A 72 7.61 2.61 2.91
N ARG A 73 7.55 1.71 3.89
CA ARG A 73 6.87 0.42 3.72
C ARG A 73 5.36 0.59 3.57
N ALA A 74 4.75 1.48 4.34
CA ALA A 74 3.34 1.82 4.23
C ALA A 74 2.99 2.35 2.83
N MET A 75 3.80 3.25 2.29
CA MET A 75 3.66 3.76 0.91
C MET A 75 3.87 2.68 -0.16
N GLU A 76 4.84 1.78 0.02
CA GLU A 76 5.06 0.65 -0.90
C GLU A 76 3.87 -0.31 -0.96
N LEU A 77 3.04 -0.33 0.09
CA LEU A 77 1.88 -1.21 0.25
C LEU A 77 0.54 -0.51 -0.01
N ASP A 78 0.56 0.79 -0.35
CA ASP A 78 -0.65 1.63 -0.43
C ASP A 78 -1.51 1.56 0.85
N ALA A 79 -0.86 1.48 2.02
CA ALA A 79 -1.54 1.40 3.30
C ALA A 79 -2.13 2.75 3.71
N ALA A 80 -3.39 2.75 4.12
CA ALA A 80 -4.08 3.93 4.66
C ALA A 80 -4.04 3.97 6.20
N GLY A 81 -3.76 2.83 6.85
CA GLY A 81 -3.72 2.72 8.30
C GLY A 81 -2.63 1.77 8.80
N LEU A 82 -2.11 2.03 9.99
CA LEU A 82 -1.09 1.23 10.66
C LEU A 82 -1.53 0.91 12.09
N ILE A 83 -1.38 -0.34 12.50
CA ILE A 83 -1.38 -0.73 13.92
C ILE A 83 0.06 -1.09 14.28
N LEU A 84 0.63 -0.34 15.21
CA LEU A 84 1.95 -0.60 15.78
C LEU A 84 1.80 -1.62 16.90
N VAL A 85 2.71 -2.59 16.98
CA VAL A 85 2.71 -3.58 18.05
C VAL A 85 4.13 -3.85 18.51
N HIS A 86 4.40 -3.77 19.80
CA HIS A 86 5.66 -4.24 20.36
C HIS A 86 5.46 -5.06 21.63
N ASN A 87 6.38 -5.96 21.91
CA ASN A 87 6.34 -6.77 23.13
C ASN A 87 7.21 -6.18 24.24
N HIS A 88 6.76 -6.30 25.48
CA HIS A 88 7.57 -6.03 26.67
C HIS A 88 8.03 -7.36 27.32
N PRO A 89 9.31 -7.76 27.16
CA PRO A 89 9.83 -8.97 27.81
C PRO A 89 9.77 -8.92 29.34
N SER A 90 9.69 -7.72 29.92
CA SER A 90 9.52 -7.50 31.36
C SER A 90 8.20 -8.04 31.92
N GLY A 91 7.22 -8.32 31.06
CA GLY A 91 5.88 -8.75 31.46
C GLY A 91 4.95 -7.63 31.92
N ASN A 92 5.43 -6.38 32.01
CA ASN A 92 4.60 -5.22 32.29
C ASN A 92 4.02 -4.65 30.99
N PRO A 93 2.69 -4.70 30.76
CA PRO A 93 2.09 -4.19 29.53
C PRO A 93 1.99 -2.65 29.49
N ASN A 94 2.27 -1.94 30.59
CA ASN A 94 2.14 -0.48 30.60
C ASN A 94 3.16 0.16 29.64
N PRO A 95 2.72 1.03 28.72
CA PRO A 95 3.64 1.75 27.85
C PRO A 95 4.52 2.70 28.66
N SER A 96 5.78 2.81 28.25
CA SER A 96 6.71 3.80 28.77
C SER A 96 6.40 5.20 28.22
N GLU A 97 6.96 6.24 28.84
CA GLU A 97 6.90 7.60 28.29
C GLU A 97 7.51 7.69 26.89
N SER A 98 8.54 6.89 26.62
CA SER A 98 9.17 6.78 25.30
C SER A 98 8.18 6.22 24.27
N ASP A 99 7.44 5.17 24.63
CA ASP A 99 6.44 4.58 23.73
C ASP A 99 5.38 5.61 23.35
N ILE A 100 4.88 6.37 24.33
CA ILE A 100 3.88 7.42 24.12
C ILE A 100 4.44 8.53 23.20
N ALA A 101 5.63 9.05 23.50
CA ALA A 101 6.26 10.12 22.73
C ALA A 101 6.53 9.71 21.27
N VAL A 102 7.01 8.49 21.05
CA VAL A 102 7.24 8.01 19.70
C VAL A 102 5.92 7.78 18.95
N THR A 103 4.90 7.25 19.62
CA THR A 103 3.56 7.07 19.04
C THR A 103 2.98 8.39 18.57
N GLN A 104 3.12 9.46 19.37
CA GLN A 104 2.69 10.81 19.01
C GLN A 104 3.45 11.31 17.76
N THR A 105 4.78 11.16 17.76
CA THR A 105 5.62 11.56 16.63
C THR A 105 5.23 10.83 15.34
N LEU A 106 5.01 9.51 15.41
CA LEU A 106 4.57 8.72 14.26
C LEU A 106 3.16 9.12 13.82
N SER A 107 2.26 9.42 14.75
CA SER A 107 0.91 9.89 14.43
C SER A 107 0.94 11.22 13.68
N GLU A 108 1.80 12.16 14.07
CA GLU A 108 1.97 13.45 13.39
C GLU A 108 2.55 13.30 11.98
N ILE A 109 3.57 12.46 11.82
CA ILE A 109 4.16 12.16 10.52
C ILE A 109 3.13 11.47 9.63
N GLY A 110 2.43 10.46 10.15
CA GLY A 110 1.42 9.70 9.43
C GLY A 110 0.29 10.58 8.89
N ARG A 111 -0.22 11.50 9.72
CA ARG A 111 -1.22 12.51 9.29
C ARG A 111 -0.73 13.37 8.13
N SER A 112 0.55 13.71 8.10
CA SER A 112 1.13 14.51 7.01
C SER A 112 1.26 13.72 5.69
N LEU A 113 1.10 12.41 5.75
CA LEU A 113 1.26 11.47 4.63
C LEU A 113 -0.04 10.76 4.26
N ASP A 114 -1.17 11.17 4.86
CA ASP A 114 -2.47 10.49 4.74
C ASP A 114 -2.43 9.00 5.15
N ILE A 115 -1.65 8.67 6.18
CA ILE A 115 -1.51 7.33 6.76
C ILE A 115 -1.80 7.38 8.26
N ASP A 116 -2.93 6.82 8.68
CA ASP A 116 -3.35 6.87 10.08
C ASP A 116 -2.61 5.85 10.95
N ILE A 117 -2.09 6.28 12.11
CA ILE A 117 -1.78 5.34 13.18
C ILE A 117 -3.09 5.00 13.88
N VAL A 118 -3.69 3.87 13.50
CA VAL A 118 -4.99 3.40 14.00
C VAL A 118 -4.89 3.03 15.47
N ASP A 119 -3.79 2.39 15.86
CA ASP A 119 -3.52 2.06 17.24
C ASP A 119 -2.05 1.71 17.49
N HIS A 120 -1.67 1.67 18.77
CA HIS A 120 -0.42 1.11 19.23
C HIS A 120 -0.67 0.17 20.41
N ILE A 121 -0.28 -1.10 20.26
CA ILE A 121 -0.56 -2.19 21.20
C ILE A 121 0.75 -2.71 21.79
N VAL A 122 0.89 -2.59 23.11
CA VAL A 122 1.92 -3.26 23.89
C VAL A 122 1.43 -4.67 24.24
N VAL A 123 2.24 -5.68 23.98
CA VAL A 123 1.90 -7.08 24.29
C VAL A 123 2.89 -7.72 25.26
N THR A 124 2.37 -8.60 26.11
CA THR A 124 3.15 -9.47 26.98
C THR A 124 2.62 -10.90 26.84
N ALA A 125 3.29 -11.86 27.47
CA ALA A 125 2.87 -13.25 27.46
C ALA A 125 1.43 -13.47 28.02
N THR A 126 0.92 -12.53 28.83
CA THR A 126 -0.37 -12.69 29.52
C THR A 126 -1.37 -11.58 29.29
N ARG A 127 -0.94 -10.41 28.78
CA ARG A 127 -1.80 -9.23 28.65
C ARG A 127 -1.43 -8.40 27.43
N THR A 128 -2.37 -7.55 27.02
CA THR A 128 -2.12 -6.45 26.10
C THR A 128 -2.54 -5.13 26.75
N MET A 129 -1.93 -4.03 26.33
CA MET A 129 -2.38 -2.70 26.66
C MET A 129 -2.22 -1.81 25.45
N ARG A 130 -3.22 -0.98 25.20
CA ARG A 130 -3.18 0.00 24.13
C ARG A 130 -2.57 1.29 24.67
N VAL A 131 -1.72 1.93 23.88
CA VAL A 131 -1.20 3.28 24.21
C VAL A 131 -2.32 4.32 24.12
N SER A 132 -3.42 3.99 23.44
CA SER A 132 -4.61 4.81 23.28
C SER A 132 -5.54 4.77 24.51
N SER A 133 -5.26 5.59 25.52
CA SER A 133 -6.23 5.91 26.59
C SER A 133 -6.24 7.39 27.02
N LEU A 134 -5.50 8.25 26.32
CA LEU A 134 -5.62 9.70 26.39
C LEU A 134 -5.95 10.16 24.97
N ASN A 135 -7.15 10.68 24.71
CA ASN A 135 -7.67 11.54 23.61
C ASN A 135 -6.82 11.87 22.34
N MET A 136 -5.83 11.08 21.95
CA MET A 136 -4.81 11.37 20.93
C MET A 136 -5.14 10.68 19.59
N PHE A 137 -5.97 9.64 19.65
CA PHE A 137 -6.46 8.86 18.53
C PHE A 137 -7.94 9.14 18.31
N GLN A 138 -8.27 10.38 17.97
CA GLN A 138 -9.52 10.57 17.24
C GLN A 138 -9.28 10.02 15.84
N PRO A 139 -10.10 9.07 15.34
CA PRO A 139 -10.06 8.75 13.92
C PRO A 139 -10.23 10.08 13.21
N HIS A 140 -9.25 10.42 12.38
CA HIS A 140 -9.36 11.58 11.54
C HIS A 140 -10.40 11.22 10.48
N ARG A 141 -11.69 11.40 10.82
CA ARG A 141 -12.67 11.76 9.80
C ARG A 141 -11.97 12.88 9.06
N PRO A 142 -11.65 12.78 7.76
CA PRO A 142 -10.73 13.69 7.09
C PRO A 142 -11.12 15.10 7.50
N THR A 143 -10.41 15.67 8.50
CA THR A 143 -10.47 17.09 8.73
C THR A 143 -9.90 17.60 7.44
N GLU A 144 -10.68 18.44 6.77
CA GLU A 144 -10.26 19.18 5.61
C GLU A 144 -8.82 19.60 5.86
N SER A 145 -7.88 18.84 5.30
CA SER A 145 -6.48 19.01 5.63
C SER A 145 -6.18 20.43 5.21
N SER A 146 -5.65 21.23 6.12
CA SER A 146 -5.17 22.59 5.83
C SER A 146 -4.02 22.58 4.80
N HIS A 147 -3.60 21.40 4.34
CA HIS A 147 -3.14 21.16 2.98
C HIS A 147 -4.33 21.24 2.00
N VAL A 148 -5.02 22.37 2.03
CA VAL A 148 -5.76 22.82 0.87
C VAL A 148 -4.66 22.97 -0.18
N ILE A 149 -4.58 22.03 -1.13
CA ILE A 149 -4.14 22.39 -2.49
C ILE A 149 -4.91 23.67 -2.72
N LYS A 150 -4.24 24.83 -2.73
CA LYS A 150 -4.93 26.10 -2.84
C LYS A 150 -5.94 25.91 -3.95
N ASP A 151 -7.21 25.94 -3.56
CA ASP A 151 -8.34 26.20 -4.43
C ASP A 151 -8.20 27.65 -4.91
N SER A 152 -7.02 28.05 -5.40
CA SER A 152 -6.90 29.06 -6.45
C SER A 152 -7.71 28.65 -7.68
N VAL A 153 -8.17 27.39 -7.76
CA VAL A 153 -9.28 26.97 -8.60
C VAL A 153 -10.30 26.20 -7.76
N GLY A 154 -10.82 26.80 -6.69
CA GLY A 154 -12.15 26.42 -6.24
C GLY A 154 -13.09 26.45 -7.45
N PRO A 155 -14.08 25.55 -7.53
CA PRO A 155 -14.97 25.49 -8.70
C PRO A 155 -15.49 26.90 -8.98
N LYS A 156 -15.12 27.45 -10.15
CA LYS A 156 -15.59 28.78 -10.60
C LYS A 156 -17.07 28.87 -10.27
N ALA A 157 -17.50 29.95 -9.60
CA ALA A 157 -18.92 30.18 -9.32
C ALA A 157 -19.75 29.89 -10.58
N GLY A 158 -20.62 28.87 -10.51
CA GLY A 158 -21.31 28.30 -11.68
C GLY A 158 -20.91 26.86 -12.06
N TYR A 159 -19.98 26.21 -11.35
CA TYR A 159 -19.68 24.79 -11.55
C TYR A 159 -20.84 23.93 -11.02
N PRO A 160 -21.56 23.19 -11.88
CA PRO A 160 -22.79 22.53 -11.48
C PRO A 160 -22.47 21.28 -10.66
N TYR A 161 -22.83 21.32 -9.37
CA TYR A 161 -22.92 20.13 -8.50
C TYR A 161 -24.08 19.19 -8.92
N ASP A 162 -24.87 19.57 -9.94
CA ASP A 162 -26.02 18.80 -10.43
C ASP A 162 -25.67 17.53 -11.21
N ARG A 163 -24.38 17.29 -11.47
CA ARG A 163 -23.90 16.09 -12.18
C ARG A 163 -23.86 14.83 -11.33
N GLY A 164 -24.68 14.73 -10.28
CA GLY A 164 -24.82 13.52 -9.45
C GLY A 164 -24.96 12.23 -10.27
N PRO A 165 -25.80 12.20 -11.34
CA PRO A 165 -25.90 11.04 -12.22
C PRO A 165 -24.60 10.71 -12.97
N ALA A 166 -23.90 11.72 -13.52
CA ALA A 166 -22.65 11.51 -14.26
C ALA A 166 -21.47 11.15 -13.33
N ALA A 167 -21.43 11.67 -12.11
CA ALA A 167 -20.45 11.28 -11.10
C ALA A 167 -20.65 9.83 -10.68
N LEU A 168 -21.90 9.41 -10.46
CA LEU A 168 -22.25 8.02 -10.17
C LEU A 168 -21.92 7.08 -11.34
N GLU A 169 -22.21 7.51 -12.56
CA GLU A 169 -21.88 6.75 -13.78
C GLU A 169 -20.36 6.61 -13.96
N ASN A 170 -19.60 7.68 -13.75
CA ASN A 170 -18.14 7.64 -13.77
C ASN A 170 -17.60 6.72 -12.66
N ALA A 171 -18.15 6.76 -11.44
CA ALA A 171 -17.75 5.86 -10.37
C ALA A 171 -18.03 4.39 -10.70
N ARG A 172 -19.19 4.09 -11.31
CA ARG A 172 -19.52 2.75 -11.82
C ARG A 172 -18.53 2.33 -12.92
N ALA A 173 -18.24 3.20 -13.88
CA ALA A 173 -17.28 2.95 -14.94
C ALA A 173 -15.87 2.68 -14.39
N VAL A 174 -15.42 3.42 -13.36
CA VAL A 174 -14.15 3.19 -12.68
C VAL A 174 -14.14 1.82 -12.00
N ARG A 175 -15.22 1.45 -11.29
CA ARG A 175 -15.33 0.13 -10.64
C ARG A 175 -15.30 -1.02 -11.64
N GLU A 176 -16.03 -0.90 -12.74
CA GLU A 176 -16.05 -1.94 -13.78
C GLU A 176 -14.70 -2.03 -14.51
N ARG A 177 -14.03 -0.89 -14.77
CA ARG A 177 -12.65 -0.88 -15.28
C ARG A 177 -11.68 -1.57 -14.33
N ARG A 178 -11.78 -1.36 -13.01
CA ARG A 178 -10.94 -2.05 -12.01
C ARG A 178 -11.16 -3.56 -12.02
N LYS A 179 -12.42 -4.02 -12.11
CA LYS A 179 -12.73 -5.45 -12.27
C LYS A 179 -12.19 -6.01 -13.58
N PHE A 180 -12.36 -5.27 -14.67
CA PHE A 180 -11.89 -5.67 -16.00
C PHE A 180 -10.36 -5.77 -16.05
N ARG A 181 -9.65 -4.79 -15.44
CA ARG A 181 -8.20 -4.81 -15.23
C ARG A 181 -7.75 -6.10 -14.54
N SER A 182 -8.40 -6.48 -13.44
CA SER A 182 -8.10 -7.72 -12.71
C SER A 182 -8.32 -8.99 -13.57
N ALA A 183 -9.38 -9.02 -14.38
CA ALA A 183 -9.73 -10.17 -15.22
C ALA A 183 -8.85 -10.34 -16.47
N LEU A 184 -8.32 -9.25 -17.05
CA LEU A 184 -7.63 -9.26 -18.34
C LEU A 184 -6.26 -9.95 -18.35
N ILE A 185 -5.52 -9.89 -17.24
CA ILE A 185 -4.11 -10.25 -17.21
C ILE A 185 -3.83 -11.54 -16.42
N GLY A 186 -4.77 -12.00 -15.58
CA GLY A 186 -4.72 -13.34 -14.98
C GLY A 186 -3.64 -13.55 -13.91
N SER A 187 -3.06 -12.46 -13.39
CA SER A 187 -2.08 -12.48 -12.28
C SER A 187 -2.40 -11.33 -11.30
N PRO A 188 -3.35 -11.53 -10.37
CA PRO A 188 -3.73 -10.52 -9.39
C PRO A 188 -2.55 -9.99 -8.56
N GLU A 189 -1.55 -10.85 -8.27
CA GLU A 189 -0.34 -10.48 -7.53
C GLU A 189 0.60 -9.51 -8.28
N LEU A 190 0.43 -9.32 -9.59
CA LEU A 190 1.24 -8.41 -10.39
C LEU A 190 0.63 -7.01 -10.53
N PHE A 191 -0.51 -6.74 -9.91
CA PHE A 191 -1.32 -5.55 -10.16
C PHE A 191 -1.15 -4.37 -9.20
N GLY A 192 -0.01 -4.28 -8.51
CA GLY A 192 0.40 -3.03 -7.87
C GLY A 192 0.47 -1.87 -8.87
N GLU A 193 0.29 -0.64 -8.39
CA GLU A 193 0.22 0.56 -9.22
C GLU A 193 1.39 0.71 -10.22
N PRO A 194 2.66 0.44 -9.84
CA PRO A 194 3.79 0.58 -10.78
C PRO A 194 3.77 -0.41 -11.96
N SER A 195 3.24 -1.61 -11.79
CA SER A 195 3.16 -2.61 -12.88
C SER A 195 2.17 -2.21 -13.95
N TRP A 196 1.03 -1.65 -13.53
CA TRP A 196 -0.01 -1.20 -14.45
C TRP A 196 0.39 0.08 -15.17
N GLU A 197 1.01 1.03 -14.47
CA GLU A 197 1.60 2.22 -15.07
C GLU A 197 2.58 1.84 -16.19
N MET A 198 3.45 0.85 -15.97
CA MET A 198 4.36 0.37 -17.02
C MET A 198 3.62 -0.19 -18.23
N LEU A 199 2.52 -0.92 -18.03
CA LEU A 199 1.73 -1.48 -19.14
C LEU A 199 1.01 -0.37 -19.92
N ILE A 200 0.47 0.63 -19.23
CA ILE A 200 -0.13 1.82 -19.86
C ILE A 200 0.92 2.60 -20.65
N GLU A 201 2.08 2.88 -20.04
CA GLU A 201 3.14 3.63 -20.69
C GLU A 201 3.62 2.93 -21.96
N VAL A 202 3.89 1.62 -21.91
CA VAL A 202 4.28 0.87 -23.11
C VAL A 202 3.15 0.87 -24.15
N PHE A 203 1.88 0.79 -23.73
CA PHE A 203 0.75 0.87 -24.65
C PHE A 203 0.65 2.23 -25.35
N ILE A 204 0.80 3.34 -24.61
CA ILE A 204 0.79 4.70 -25.17
C ILE A 204 1.92 4.84 -26.19
N GLN A 205 3.14 4.48 -25.80
CA GLN A 205 4.31 4.58 -26.68
C GLN A 205 4.14 3.72 -27.95
N GLU A 206 3.66 2.48 -27.82
CA GLU A 206 3.36 1.64 -28.99
C GLU A 206 2.27 2.24 -29.89
N ALA A 207 1.21 2.82 -29.31
CA ALA A 207 0.13 3.46 -30.05
C ALA A 207 0.57 4.74 -30.77
N GLU A 208 1.53 5.46 -30.20
CA GLU A 208 2.19 6.63 -30.80
C GLU A 208 3.29 6.24 -31.81
N GLY A 209 3.59 4.94 -31.95
CA GLY A 209 4.64 4.44 -32.85
C GLY A 209 6.06 4.64 -32.33
N VAL A 210 6.22 4.96 -31.04
CA VAL A 210 7.50 5.23 -30.39
C VAL A 210 8.00 3.98 -29.66
N LYS A 211 9.30 3.69 -29.79
CA LYS A 211 9.94 2.58 -29.05
C LYS A 211 10.49 3.08 -27.71
N ILE A 212 10.07 2.46 -26.61
CA ILE A 212 10.59 2.77 -25.27
C ILE A 212 11.68 1.77 -24.85
N ALA A 213 12.80 2.29 -24.35
CA ALA A 213 13.88 1.48 -23.82
C ALA A 213 13.59 1.02 -22.38
N VAL A 214 14.09 -0.16 -21.99
CA VAL A 214 13.87 -0.72 -20.63
C VAL A 214 14.26 0.28 -19.53
N ASN A 215 15.42 0.93 -19.65
CA ASN A 215 15.89 1.90 -18.67
C ASN A 215 14.99 3.15 -18.59
N THR A 216 14.45 3.60 -19.73
CA THR A 216 13.52 4.73 -19.77
C THR A 216 12.22 4.37 -19.05
N LEU A 217 11.65 3.20 -19.37
CA LEU A 217 10.45 2.68 -18.72
C LEU A 217 10.63 2.52 -17.21
N CYS A 218 11.78 2.01 -16.77
CA CYS A 218 12.06 1.83 -15.34
C CYS A 218 12.22 3.18 -14.61
N ARG A 219 12.69 4.22 -15.31
CA ARG A 219 12.87 5.56 -14.74
C ARG A 219 11.59 6.40 -14.72
N SER A 220 10.68 6.16 -15.65
CA SER A 220 9.38 6.85 -15.68
C SER A 220 8.38 6.24 -14.70
N SER A 221 8.61 4.99 -14.25
CA SER A 221 7.77 4.37 -13.24
C SER A 221 7.87 5.09 -11.89
N THR A 222 6.81 5.01 -11.10
CA THR A 222 6.76 5.53 -9.72
C THR A 222 7.63 4.73 -8.74
N ALA A 223 8.19 3.59 -9.16
CA ALA A 223 9.05 2.74 -8.34
C ALA A 223 10.54 3.12 -8.45
N THR A 224 11.33 2.75 -7.43
CA THR A 224 12.79 2.86 -7.50
C THR A 224 13.36 2.03 -8.65
N PRO A 225 14.48 2.43 -9.30
CA PRO A 225 14.99 1.75 -10.51
C PRO A 225 15.21 0.23 -10.36
N SER A 226 15.69 -0.24 -9.20
CA SER A 226 15.88 -1.66 -8.92
C SER A 226 14.55 -2.41 -8.77
N THR A 227 13.57 -1.78 -8.13
CA THR A 227 12.21 -2.32 -7.99
C THR A 227 11.49 -2.34 -9.33
N ALA A 228 11.61 -1.27 -10.10
CA ALA A 228 11.08 -1.14 -11.45
C ALA A 228 11.61 -2.25 -12.37
N LEU A 229 12.92 -2.52 -12.33
CA LEU A 229 13.52 -3.61 -13.10
C LEU A 229 13.00 -4.99 -12.66
N ARG A 230 12.82 -5.21 -11.36
CA ARG A 230 12.22 -6.46 -10.83
C ARG A 230 10.78 -6.63 -11.30
N ILE A 231 9.99 -5.56 -11.29
CA ILE A 231 8.61 -5.55 -11.79
C ILE A 231 8.58 -5.83 -13.30
N PHE A 232 9.44 -5.16 -14.06
CA PHE A 232 9.60 -5.41 -15.49
C PHE A 232 9.91 -6.88 -15.80
N ASN A 233 10.82 -7.49 -15.04
CA ASN A 233 11.15 -8.91 -15.20
C ASN A 233 9.94 -9.81 -14.90
N LYS A 234 9.18 -9.54 -13.84
CA LYS A 234 7.93 -10.25 -13.55
C LYS A 234 6.88 -10.09 -14.66
N LEU A 235 6.74 -8.90 -15.24
CA LEU A 235 5.86 -8.66 -16.38
C LEU A 235 6.31 -9.44 -17.64
N CYS A 236 7.62 -9.62 -17.82
CA CYS A 236 8.16 -10.48 -18.87
C CYS A 236 7.88 -11.97 -18.59
N GLU A 237 8.08 -12.43 -17.37
CA GLU A 237 7.78 -13.81 -16.93
C GLU A 237 6.30 -14.15 -17.12
N ALA A 238 5.42 -13.21 -16.78
CA ALA A 238 3.98 -13.31 -17.02
C ALA A 238 3.57 -13.21 -18.51
N ARG A 239 4.54 -13.04 -19.41
CA ARG A 239 4.35 -12.89 -20.86
C ARG A 239 3.44 -11.71 -21.22
N LEU A 240 3.57 -10.61 -20.49
CA LEU A 240 2.86 -9.37 -20.78
C LEU A 240 3.75 -8.41 -21.57
N LEU A 241 5.03 -8.36 -21.21
CA LEU A 241 6.06 -7.61 -21.91
C LEU A 241 7.09 -8.55 -22.53
N VAL A 242 7.75 -8.08 -23.58
CA VAL A 242 8.92 -8.73 -24.16
C VAL A 242 10.03 -7.71 -24.39
N LYS A 243 11.26 -8.19 -24.21
CA LYS A 243 12.48 -7.42 -24.42
C LYS A 243 12.99 -7.68 -25.83
N VAL A 244 13.16 -6.62 -26.61
CA VAL A 244 13.63 -6.67 -28.00
C VAL A 244 14.96 -5.93 -28.10
N SER A 245 16.01 -6.58 -28.60
CA SER A 245 17.31 -5.92 -28.77
C SER A 245 17.23 -4.82 -29.82
N ASP A 246 17.92 -3.71 -29.57
CA ASP A 246 18.09 -2.65 -30.57
C ASP A 246 19.04 -3.17 -31.67
N PRO A 247 18.61 -3.21 -32.95
CA PRO A 247 19.47 -3.67 -34.05
C PRO A 247 20.70 -2.77 -34.27
N ASN A 248 20.66 -1.52 -33.80
CA ASN A 248 21.76 -0.56 -33.96
C ASN A 248 22.67 -0.49 -32.72
N ASP A 249 22.22 -1.01 -31.58
CA ASP A 249 22.99 -1.04 -30.33
C ASP A 249 22.66 -2.30 -29.53
N GLY A 250 23.53 -3.31 -29.61
CA GLY A 250 23.35 -4.57 -28.91
C GLY A 250 23.32 -4.48 -27.37
N ARG A 251 23.65 -3.31 -26.78
CA ARG A 251 23.55 -3.06 -25.34
C ARG A 251 22.19 -2.47 -24.95
N ARG A 252 21.43 -1.94 -25.92
CA ARG A 252 20.13 -1.34 -25.70
C ARG A 252 19.03 -2.35 -26.02
N HIS A 253 17.99 -2.31 -25.20
CA HIS A 253 16.82 -3.12 -25.42
C HIS A 253 15.55 -2.27 -25.28
N PHE A 254 14.65 -2.48 -26.21
CA PHE A 254 13.31 -1.95 -26.23
C PHE A 254 12.33 -2.90 -25.56
N VAL A 255 11.21 -2.34 -25.14
CA VAL A 255 10.09 -3.06 -24.56
C VAL A 255 8.94 -3.07 -25.55
N GLN A 256 8.27 -4.20 -25.66
CA GLN A 256 7.03 -4.33 -26.42
C GLN A 256 5.99 -5.11 -25.63
N LEU A 257 4.72 -4.85 -25.89
CA LEU A 257 3.62 -5.68 -25.44
C LEU A 257 3.59 -7.01 -26.20
N THR A 258 3.29 -8.09 -25.50
CA THR A 258 2.91 -9.33 -26.20
C THR A 258 1.59 -9.15 -26.94
N LEU A 259 1.32 -9.98 -27.95
CA LEU A 259 0.06 -9.93 -28.68
C LEU A 259 -1.15 -10.09 -27.75
N ARG A 260 -1.04 -10.95 -26.73
CA ARG A 260 -2.07 -11.14 -25.70
C ARG A 260 -2.29 -9.87 -24.90
N ALA A 261 -1.22 -9.28 -24.34
CA ALA A 261 -1.31 -8.06 -23.55
C ALA A 261 -1.84 -6.88 -24.38
N ARG A 262 -1.38 -6.74 -25.63
CA ARG A 262 -1.86 -5.73 -26.56
C ARG A 262 -3.36 -5.85 -26.82
N LYS A 263 -3.85 -7.02 -27.21
CA LYS A 263 -5.30 -7.25 -27.43
C LYS A 263 -6.12 -6.95 -26.17
N SER A 264 -5.58 -7.33 -25.02
CA SER A 264 -6.20 -7.10 -23.71
C SER A 264 -6.30 -5.61 -23.39
N LEU A 265 -5.23 -4.85 -23.57
CA LEU A 265 -5.21 -3.40 -23.33
C LEU A 265 -6.06 -2.65 -24.35
N TYR A 266 -6.08 -3.04 -25.62
CA TYR A 266 -7.03 -2.49 -26.59
C TYR A 266 -8.47 -2.75 -26.16
N ALA A 267 -8.81 -3.98 -25.77
CA ALA A 267 -10.15 -4.27 -25.26
C ALA A 267 -10.47 -3.39 -24.05
N TYR A 268 -9.52 -3.21 -23.12
CA TYR A 268 -9.68 -2.35 -21.94
C TYR A 268 -9.94 -0.87 -22.28
N PHE A 269 -9.17 -0.30 -23.21
CA PHE A 269 -9.27 1.13 -23.57
C PHE A 269 -10.36 1.41 -24.60
N CYS A 270 -10.79 0.41 -25.37
CA CYS A 270 -11.85 0.54 -26.38
C CYS A 270 -13.24 0.12 -25.88
N VAL A 271 -13.43 -0.27 -24.61
CA VAL A 271 -14.80 -0.44 -24.05
C VAL A 271 -15.48 0.93 -24.05
N GLU A 272 -16.25 1.22 -25.10
CA GLU A 272 -17.06 2.42 -25.22
C GLU A 272 -18.09 2.50 -24.09
N LYS A 273 -18.30 3.73 -23.62
CA LYS A 273 -19.42 4.13 -22.77
C LYS A 273 -20.70 3.99 -23.61
N ASN A 274 -21.42 2.88 -23.45
CA ASN A 274 -22.86 2.82 -23.76
C ASN A 274 -23.66 3.19 -22.52
#